data_AF-A0A847LEB6-F1
#
_entry.id   AF-A0A847LEB6-F1
#
_cell.length_a   1.000
_cell.length_b   1.000
_cell.length_c   1.000
_cell.angle_alpha   90.00
_cell.angle_beta   90.00
_cell.angle_gamma   90.00
#
_symmetry.space_group_name_H-M   'P 1'
#
loop_
_entity.id
_entity.type
_entity.pdbx_description
1 polymer ?
#
loop_
_entity_poly.entity_id
_entity_poly.type
_entity_poly.pdbx_seq_one_letter_code
_entity_poly.pdbx_strand_id
1 'polypeptide(L)'
;MIRFISAFLNPDRFTRLFPLFFALALLAVIAPMAEARGDALRLQGDGSDKAFLPVKPWSGYWWSRKEGKLVKGWAGNESPLKKYDRFVQNRTGRNPGAHAWEADPRHGHFDPTGPGWAGHCNGWSAAAVMEPEPRTPVTVDGVEFTTADQKALLSEMWMDCRTLFYGKRKDTSTPFSLDIYPNVFHRLLVENIKQKKRGMVADTSFNRQVWNYPIFGYETQWKRRWWLPGMVHVTTTVYFADDGVKPEFLGTKTFTKTYHYVLQVNGRGEITGGVWDPRSLWDHPDFVWIPTADSPAQGGENPKLTPALVYAITRGGAAPGVSMSLAMAPAPASPEDVLREAGIDPDVYFR
;
A
#
# COMPACT_ATOMS: atom_id res chain seq x y z
N MET A 1 66.32 -12.34 -55.14
CA MET A 1 66.85 -11.70 -53.90
C MET A 1 65.69 -11.70 -52.92
N ILE A 2 65.66 -12.47 -51.81
CA ILE A 2 66.64 -12.66 -50.70
C ILE A 2 66.62 -11.45 -49.73
N ARG A 3 66.42 -11.73 -48.43
CA ARG A 3 66.29 -10.80 -47.27
C ARG A 3 64.95 -10.05 -47.21
N PHE A 4 64.32 -9.76 -46.06
CA PHE A 4 64.34 -10.30 -44.66
C PHE A 4 63.04 -9.80 -43.97
N ILE A 5 62.55 -10.26 -42.81
CA ILE A 5 63.02 -11.17 -41.73
C ILE A 5 61.80 -12.03 -41.26
N SER A 6 62.00 -13.10 -40.49
CA SER A 6 60.92 -13.93 -39.92
C SER A 6 60.48 -13.48 -38.51
N ALA A 7 59.17 -13.52 -38.21
CA ALA A 7 58.65 -13.28 -36.85
C ALA A 7 57.39 -14.11 -36.52
N PHE A 8 57.57 -15.08 -35.63
CA PHE A 8 56.60 -15.69 -34.71
C PHE A 8 55.20 -16.13 -35.18
N LEU A 9 55.05 -17.45 -35.26
CA LEU A 9 53.84 -18.16 -34.81
C LEU A 9 53.41 -17.66 -33.42
N ASN A 10 52.12 -17.36 -33.22
CA ASN A 10 51.56 -17.06 -31.90
C ASN A 10 50.15 -17.67 -31.76
N PRO A 11 49.96 -18.78 -31.03
CA PRO A 11 48.76 -19.61 -31.07
C PRO A 11 47.65 -19.15 -30.10
N ASP A 12 47.35 -17.86 -30.04
CA ASP A 12 46.59 -17.27 -28.91
C ASP A 12 45.43 -16.33 -29.33
N ARG A 13 44.71 -16.69 -30.41
CA ARG A 13 43.57 -15.90 -30.95
C ARG A 13 42.34 -16.73 -31.36
N PHE A 14 42.07 -17.85 -30.69
CA PHE A 14 40.95 -18.75 -31.07
C PHE A 14 39.93 -19.07 -29.94
N THR A 15 39.84 -18.24 -28.91
CA THR A 15 38.98 -18.49 -27.72
C THR A 15 38.27 -17.23 -27.17
N ARG A 16 37.55 -16.47 -28.01
CA ARG A 16 36.69 -15.33 -27.55
C ARG A 16 35.34 -15.17 -28.29
N LEU A 17 34.56 -16.25 -28.38
CA LEU A 17 33.11 -16.19 -28.60
C LEU A 17 32.42 -17.28 -27.76
N PHE A 18 31.37 -16.90 -27.03
CA PHE A 18 30.69 -17.67 -25.97
C PHE A 18 31.56 -18.04 -24.74
N PRO A 19 30.97 -18.20 -23.55
CA PRO A 19 29.56 -17.95 -23.18
C PRO A 19 29.33 -16.53 -22.64
N LEU A 20 28.16 -15.96 -22.90
CA LEU A 20 27.70 -14.68 -22.30
C LEU A 20 26.35 -14.84 -21.58
N PHE A 21 26.18 -15.98 -20.90
CA PHE A 21 25.08 -16.27 -19.98
C PHE A 21 25.63 -17.05 -18.77
N PHE A 22 24.94 -16.95 -17.62
CA PHE A 22 25.37 -17.44 -16.30
C PHE A 22 26.57 -16.72 -15.66
N ALA A 23 26.32 -15.50 -15.20
CA ALA A 23 27.10 -14.84 -14.14
C ALA A 23 26.15 -14.17 -13.12
N LEU A 24 25.29 -14.97 -12.47
CA LEU A 24 24.45 -14.48 -11.37
C LEU A 24 25.33 -14.37 -10.11
N ALA A 25 25.95 -13.21 -9.91
CA ALA A 25 26.84 -12.98 -8.77
C ALA A 25 26.06 -13.05 -7.44
N LEU A 26 26.37 -14.07 -6.63
CA LEU A 26 25.73 -14.31 -5.35
C LEU A 26 26.25 -13.35 -4.28
N LEU A 27 25.85 -12.07 -4.32
CA LEU A 27 26.00 -11.18 -3.17
C LEU A 27 25.03 -11.61 -2.06
N ALA A 28 25.51 -12.45 -1.16
CA ALA A 28 24.87 -12.73 0.12
C ALA A 28 25.03 -11.52 1.05
N VAL A 29 24.19 -10.50 0.86
CA VAL A 29 24.09 -9.37 1.79
C VAL A 29 23.49 -9.88 3.10
N ILE A 30 24.31 -9.96 4.15
CA ILE A 30 23.87 -10.37 5.49
C ILE A 30 23.09 -9.23 6.11
N ALA A 31 21.77 -9.23 5.88
CA ALA A 31 20.84 -8.42 6.67
C ALA A 31 20.77 -8.98 8.11
N PRO A 32 20.63 -8.13 9.14
CA PRO A 32 20.48 -8.60 10.51
C PRO A 32 19.19 -9.41 10.66
N MET A 33 19.28 -10.58 11.30
CA MET A 33 18.13 -11.45 11.53
C MET A 33 17.23 -10.90 12.63
N ALA A 34 16.18 -10.17 12.25
CA ALA A 34 15.04 -9.93 13.12
C ALA A 34 14.30 -11.26 13.37
N GLU A 35 14.19 -11.66 14.63
CA GLU A 35 13.72 -12.99 15.04
C GLU A 35 12.20 -13.14 14.81
N ALA A 36 11.79 -14.12 14.01
CA ALA A 36 10.41 -14.26 13.56
C ALA A 36 9.53 -15.01 14.58
N ARG A 37 8.42 -14.38 14.98
CA ARG A 37 7.28 -15.04 15.67
C ARG A 37 6.00 -14.88 14.84
N GLY A 38 5.14 -15.90 14.90
CA GLY A 38 4.09 -16.13 13.91
C GLY A 38 4.61 -17.07 12.81
N ASP A 39 3.87 -18.14 12.50
CA ASP A 39 4.39 -19.27 11.72
C ASP A 39 4.92 -18.84 10.35
N ALA A 40 6.24 -18.84 10.19
CA ALA A 40 6.89 -18.58 8.92
C ALA A 40 6.52 -19.67 7.91
N LEU A 41 6.10 -19.28 6.70
CA LEU A 41 5.75 -20.22 5.63
C LEU A 41 7.00 -21.02 5.21
N ARG A 42 7.16 -22.23 5.78
CA ARG A 42 8.33 -23.09 5.54
C ARG A 42 8.24 -23.74 4.16
N LEU A 43 9.03 -23.23 3.22
CA LEU A 43 9.05 -23.66 1.81
C LEU A 43 9.87 -24.95 1.64
N GLN A 44 9.44 -26.07 2.24
CA GLN A 44 10.22 -27.32 2.26
C GLN A 44 10.13 -28.15 0.97
N GLY A 45 9.17 -27.86 0.08
CA GLY A 45 9.02 -28.47 -1.24
C GLY A 45 8.59 -27.46 -2.30
N ASP A 46 8.22 -27.93 -3.49
CA ASP A 46 7.33 -27.18 -4.39
C ASP A 46 5.94 -27.06 -3.73
N GLY A 47 5.17 -26.02 -4.07
CA GLY A 47 3.85 -25.83 -3.48
C GLY A 47 3.14 -24.54 -3.91
N SER A 48 2.01 -24.28 -3.26
CA SER A 48 1.22 -23.07 -3.42
C SER A 48 0.47 -22.72 -2.14
N ASP A 49 0.06 -21.46 -2.03
CA ASP A 49 -0.77 -20.95 -0.95
C ASP A 49 -1.69 -19.83 -1.47
N LYS A 50 -2.80 -19.58 -0.79
CA LYS A 50 -3.62 -18.40 -1.05
C LYS A 50 -4.42 -17.94 0.15
N ALA A 51 -4.68 -16.64 0.19
CA ALA A 51 -5.60 -16.06 1.15
C ALA A 51 -6.30 -14.83 0.56
N PHE A 52 -7.51 -14.60 1.04
CA PHE A 52 -8.30 -13.40 0.80
C PHE A 52 -8.85 -12.92 2.14
N LEU A 53 -9.05 -11.61 2.27
CA LEU A 53 -9.78 -11.03 3.39
C LEU A 53 -11.26 -11.47 3.34
N PRO A 54 -11.93 -11.67 4.49
CA PRO A 54 -13.35 -12.05 4.52
C PRO A 54 -14.26 -10.92 4.01
N VAL A 55 -13.82 -9.67 4.12
CA VAL A 55 -14.45 -8.47 3.56
C VAL A 55 -13.43 -7.80 2.65
N LYS A 56 -13.84 -7.45 1.43
CA LYS A 56 -12.99 -6.73 0.49
C LYS A 56 -13.08 -5.22 0.74
N PRO A 57 -11.96 -4.48 0.65
CA PRO A 57 -11.96 -3.03 0.55
C PRO A 57 -12.85 -2.55 -0.58
N TRP A 58 -13.58 -1.46 -0.36
CA TRP A 58 -14.48 -0.90 -1.36
C TRP A 58 -13.73 -0.06 -2.38
N SER A 59 -14.13 -0.17 -3.65
CA SER A 59 -13.67 0.74 -4.69
C SER A 59 -14.25 2.14 -4.45
N GLY A 60 -13.42 3.15 -4.67
CA GLY A 60 -13.76 4.55 -4.48
C GLY A 60 -12.91 5.42 -5.39
N TYR A 61 -13.40 6.61 -5.69
CA TYR A 61 -12.69 7.56 -6.55
C TYR A 61 -11.49 8.17 -5.80
N TRP A 62 -10.34 8.34 -6.46
CA TRP A 62 -9.10 8.84 -5.84
C TRP A 62 -9.11 10.34 -5.44
N TRP A 63 -10.27 10.99 -5.49
CA TRP A 63 -10.50 12.42 -5.20
C TRP A 63 -9.43 13.35 -5.79
N SER A 64 -9.29 13.33 -7.13
CA SER A 64 -8.28 14.13 -7.85
C SER A 64 -8.24 15.59 -7.37
N ARG A 65 -7.05 16.03 -6.94
CA ARG A 65 -6.74 17.42 -6.55
C ARG A 65 -6.93 18.39 -7.72
N LYS A 66 -6.86 17.90 -8.97
CA LYS A 66 -7.08 18.67 -10.20
C LYS A 66 -8.57 18.88 -10.53
N GLU A 67 -9.36 17.81 -10.50
CA GLU A 67 -10.81 17.93 -10.69
C GLU A 67 -11.42 18.71 -9.51
N GLY A 68 -10.98 18.41 -8.28
CA GLY A 68 -11.38 19.11 -7.06
C GLY A 68 -12.80 18.76 -6.60
N LYS A 69 -13.23 17.50 -6.75
CA LYS A 69 -14.61 17.08 -6.41
C LYS A 69 -14.97 17.34 -4.94
N LEU A 70 -14.02 17.23 -4.01
CA LEU A 70 -14.17 17.61 -2.59
C LEU A 70 -14.59 19.09 -2.43
N VAL A 71 -14.04 19.99 -3.26
CA VAL A 71 -14.26 21.46 -3.21
C VAL A 71 -15.42 21.93 -4.10
N LYS A 72 -15.59 21.34 -5.28
CA LYS A 72 -16.56 21.80 -6.28
C LYS A 72 -17.88 21.04 -6.24
N GLY A 73 -17.88 19.81 -5.76
CA GLY A 73 -18.90 18.83 -6.12
C GLY A 73 -18.69 18.30 -7.53
N TRP A 74 -19.74 17.74 -8.12
CA TRP A 74 -19.77 17.27 -9.52
C TRP A 74 -21.20 17.33 -10.07
N ALA A 75 -21.47 16.76 -11.25
CA ALA A 75 -22.78 16.84 -11.88
C ALA A 75 -23.89 16.33 -10.94
N GLY A 76 -24.87 17.21 -10.62
CA GLY A 76 -25.97 16.93 -9.70
C GLY A 76 -25.63 16.86 -8.21
N ASN A 77 -24.36 17.02 -7.82
CA ASN A 77 -23.88 16.78 -6.45
C ASN A 77 -23.12 17.99 -5.91
N GLU A 78 -23.55 18.52 -4.76
CA GLU A 78 -22.81 19.55 -4.01
C GLU A 78 -21.48 19.00 -3.47
N SER A 79 -20.50 19.89 -3.25
CA SER A 79 -19.25 19.57 -2.53
C SER A 79 -19.51 18.85 -1.19
N PRO A 80 -18.90 17.67 -0.95
CA PRO A 80 -18.98 16.97 0.34
C PRO A 80 -18.51 17.83 1.51
N LEU A 81 -17.49 18.67 1.30
CA LEU A 81 -16.98 19.57 2.34
C LEU A 81 -17.91 20.76 2.62
N LYS A 82 -18.64 21.28 1.62
CA LYS A 82 -19.72 22.27 1.89
C LYS A 82 -20.84 21.66 2.73
N LYS A 83 -21.19 20.40 2.47
CA LYS A 83 -22.16 19.65 3.29
C LYS A 83 -21.64 19.44 4.72
N TYR A 84 -20.37 19.06 4.88
CA TYR A 84 -19.73 18.92 6.18
C TYR A 84 -19.71 20.26 6.96
N ASP A 85 -19.27 21.35 6.33
CA ASP A 85 -19.24 22.68 6.96
C ASP A 85 -20.65 23.13 7.41
N ARG A 86 -21.69 22.85 6.59
CA ARG A 86 -23.10 23.10 6.93
C ARG A 86 -23.57 22.23 8.10
N PHE A 87 -23.24 20.94 8.12
CA PHE A 87 -23.58 20.02 9.20
C PHE A 87 -22.95 20.46 10.53
N VAL A 88 -21.65 20.79 10.54
CA VAL A 88 -20.96 21.26 11.75
C VAL A 88 -21.51 22.62 12.19
N GLN A 89 -21.85 23.51 11.25
CA GLN A 89 -22.51 24.78 11.56
C GLN A 89 -23.90 24.58 12.19
N ASN A 90 -24.71 23.66 11.67
CA ASN A 90 -26.03 23.32 12.23
C ASN A 90 -25.90 22.70 13.63
N ARG A 91 -24.89 21.84 13.86
CA ARG A 91 -24.64 21.15 15.12
C ARG A 91 -24.01 22.01 16.22
N THR A 92 -23.19 23.00 15.85
CA THR A 92 -22.33 23.75 16.81
C THR A 92 -22.52 25.27 16.79
N GLY A 93 -23.33 25.80 15.86
CA GLY A 93 -23.44 27.24 15.59
C GLY A 93 -22.21 27.85 14.91
N ARG A 94 -21.18 27.06 14.57
CA ARG A 94 -19.92 27.53 13.99
C ARG A 94 -19.55 26.72 12.75
N ASN A 95 -19.25 27.42 11.66
CA ASN A 95 -18.65 26.81 10.47
C ASN A 95 -17.15 26.51 10.76
N PRO A 96 -16.65 25.28 10.56
CA PRO A 96 -15.26 24.93 10.85
C PRO A 96 -14.30 25.34 9.71
N GLY A 97 -14.82 25.59 8.51
CA GLY A 97 -14.08 26.04 7.33
C GLY A 97 -13.28 24.94 6.63
N ALA A 98 -13.72 23.68 6.67
CA ALA A 98 -13.04 22.58 5.98
C ALA A 98 -13.10 22.76 4.46
N HIS A 99 -14.21 23.26 3.91
CA HIS A 99 -14.32 23.59 2.50
C HIS A 99 -13.36 24.73 2.10
N ALA A 100 -13.27 25.75 2.94
CA ALA A 100 -12.41 26.91 2.70
C ALA A 100 -10.92 26.58 2.82
N TRP A 101 -10.54 25.67 3.74
CA TRP A 101 -9.17 25.17 3.85
C TRP A 101 -8.77 24.35 2.62
N GLU A 102 -9.61 23.42 2.21
CA GLU A 102 -9.38 22.55 1.04
C GLU A 102 -9.25 23.35 -0.27
N ALA A 103 -10.06 24.40 -0.41
CA ALA A 103 -10.12 25.25 -1.59
C ALA A 103 -8.90 26.18 -1.73
N ASP A 104 -8.08 26.36 -0.70
CA ASP A 104 -6.92 27.24 -0.70
C ASP A 104 -5.72 26.54 -1.38
N PRO A 105 -5.23 27.04 -2.54
CA PRO A 105 -4.12 26.42 -3.25
C PRO A 105 -2.81 26.35 -2.44
N ARG A 106 -2.68 27.14 -1.36
CA ARG A 106 -1.50 27.13 -0.48
C ARG A 106 -1.34 25.84 0.33
N HIS A 107 -2.43 25.10 0.54
CA HIS A 107 -2.37 23.75 1.14
C HIS A 107 -2.13 22.66 0.07
N GLY A 108 -2.35 22.97 -1.21
CA GLY A 108 -2.12 22.04 -2.32
C GLY A 108 -3.13 20.89 -2.42
N HIS A 109 -4.29 20.98 -1.77
CA HIS A 109 -5.39 19.98 -1.85
C HIS A 109 -6.27 20.18 -3.08
N PHE A 110 -6.51 21.43 -3.46
CA PHE A 110 -7.13 21.77 -4.72
C PHE A 110 -6.14 22.56 -5.62
N ASP A 111 -5.68 21.92 -6.68
CA ASP A 111 -4.80 22.51 -7.70
C ASP A 111 -5.28 22.15 -9.12
N PRO A 112 -6.06 23.02 -9.78
CA PRO A 112 -6.54 22.78 -11.14
C PRO A 112 -5.42 22.80 -12.19
N THR A 113 -4.23 23.32 -11.88
CA THR A 113 -3.07 23.33 -12.78
C THR A 113 -2.24 22.04 -12.68
N GLY A 114 -2.23 21.43 -11.49
CA GLY A 114 -1.45 20.24 -11.13
C GLY A 114 -1.71 18.96 -11.93
N PRO A 115 -0.94 17.88 -11.69
CA PRO A 115 -1.03 16.64 -12.46
C PRO A 115 -2.32 15.86 -12.14
N GLY A 116 -2.96 15.27 -13.17
CA GLY A 116 -4.27 14.61 -13.00
C GLY A 116 -4.29 13.42 -12.04
N TRP A 117 -3.15 12.75 -11.84
CA TRP A 117 -2.99 11.64 -10.90
C TRP A 117 -2.93 12.08 -9.43
N ALA A 118 -2.59 13.34 -9.13
CA ALA A 118 -2.58 13.83 -7.76
C ALA A 118 -4.00 13.84 -7.19
N GLY A 119 -4.14 13.29 -5.99
CA GLY A 119 -5.43 13.00 -5.36
C GLY A 119 -5.29 12.79 -3.85
N HIS A 120 -6.21 12.00 -3.34
CA HIS A 120 -6.30 11.51 -1.97
C HIS A 120 -6.31 9.98 -1.99
N CYS A 121 -5.49 9.37 -2.86
CA CYS A 121 -5.48 7.91 -3.10
C CYS A 121 -4.98 7.12 -1.88
N ASN A 122 -4.10 7.72 -1.07
CA ASN A 122 -3.69 7.21 0.24
C ASN A 122 -4.87 7.20 1.22
N GLY A 123 -5.54 8.33 1.41
CA GLY A 123 -6.68 8.45 2.32
C GLY A 123 -7.86 7.56 1.90
N TRP A 124 -8.19 7.52 0.61
CA TRP A 124 -9.13 6.53 0.07
C TRP A 124 -8.68 5.10 0.37
N SER A 125 -7.42 4.73 0.11
CA SER A 125 -6.94 3.37 0.33
C SER A 125 -7.05 2.93 1.79
N ALA A 126 -6.70 3.82 2.73
CA ALA A 126 -6.85 3.57 4.16
C ALA A 126 -8.32 3.45 4.57
N ALA A 127 -9.18 4.39 4.14
CA ALA A 127 -10.62 4.33 4.38
C ALA A 127 -11.23 3.04 3.81
N ALA A 128 -10.81 2.59 2.63
CA ALA A 128 -11.27 1.36 2.00
C ALA A 128 -10.86 0.10 2.80
N VAL A 129 -9.69 0.10 3.45
CA VAL A 129 -9.24 -1.01 4.32
C VAL A 129 -9.95 -1.00 5.67
N MET A 130 -10.16 0.18 6.27
CA MET A 130 -10.51 0.34 7.68
C MET A 130 -12.01 0.59 7.93
N GLU A 131 -12.77 1.03 6.93
CA GLU A 131 -14.18 1.42 7.09
C GLU A 131 -15.16 0.46 6.41
N PRO A 132 -16.34 0.20 7.02
CA PRO A 132 -17.46 -0.36 6.28
C PRO A 132 -17.83 0.56 5.11
N GLU A 133 -18.19 -0.03 3.97
CA GLU A 133 -18.62 0.74 2.81
C GLU A 133 -19.91 1.52 3.07
N PRO A 134 -19.95 2.85 2.87
CA PRO A 134 -21.19 3.62 2.87
C PRO A 134 -22.11 3.17 1.73
N ARG A 135 -23.27 2.60 2.07
CA ARG A 135 -24.21 1.96 1.11
C ARG A 135 -25.59 2.59 1.01
N THR A 136 -25.94 3.49 1.92
CA THR A 136 -27.19 4.26 1.92
C THR A 136 -26.89 5.74 2.16
N PRO A 137 -27.63 6.68 1.55
CA PRO A 137 -27.63 8.07 1.98
C PRO A 137 -28.03 8.19 3.46
N VAL A 138 -27.58 9.25 4.12
CA VAL A 138 -27.92 9.58 5.51
C VAL A 138 -28.25 11.07 5.63
N THR A 139 -29.22 11.42 6.45
CA THR A 139 -29.56 12.83 6.74
C THR A 139 -29.32 13.10 8.21
N VAL A 140 -28.39 14.01 8.51
CA VAL A 140 -27.97 14.35 9.88
C VAL A 140 -27.96 15.87 10.03
N ASP A 141 -28.58 16.38 11.10
CA ASP A 141 -28.74 17.82 11.38
C ASP A 141 -29.25 18.65 10.18
N GLY A 142 -30.19 18.07 9.43
CA GLY A 142 -30.81 18.71 8.25
C GLY A 142 -29.96 18.69 6.97
N VAL A 143 -28.84 17.97 6.93
CA VAL A 143 -27.97 17.83 5.76
C VAL A 143 -27.96 16.38 5.26
N GLU A 144 -28.30 16.17 3.98
CA GLU A 144 -28.23 14.86 3.33
C GLU A 144 -26.83 14.60 2.73
N PHE A 145 -26.22 13.49 3.15
CA PHE A 145 -24.96 12.96 2.64
C PHE A 145 -25.23 11.66 1.87
N THR A 146 -24.98 11.69 0.56
CA THR A 146 -25.01 10.50 -0.30
C THR A 146 -23.92 9.50 0.10
N THR A 147 -23.95 8.29 -0.45
CA THR A 147 -22.85 7.32 -0.30
C THR A 147 -21.52 7.87 -0.80
N ALA A 148 -21.53 8.66 -1.87
CA ALA A 148 -20.35 9.32 -2.42
C ALA A 148 -19.81 10.41 -1.48
N ASP A 149 -20.69 11.23 -0.88
CA ASP A 149 -20.28 12.22 0.13
C ASP A 149 -19.62 11.53 1.34
N GLN A 150 -20.23 10.46 1.85
CA GLN A 150 -19.70 9.69 2.98
C GLN A 150 -18.33 9.07 2.65
N LYS A 151 -18.17 8.46 1.46
CA LYS A 151 -16.87 7.97 0.96
C LYS A 151 -15.83 9.09 0.86
N ALA A 152 -16.23 10.30 0.44
CA ALA A 152 -15.34 11.45 0.35
C ALA A 152 -14.80 11.89 1.71
N LEU A 153 -15.70 12.07 2.69
CA LEU A 153 -15.33 12.51 4.04
C LEU A 153 -14.48 11.47 4.78
N LEU A 154 -14.73 10.17 4.59
CA LEU A 154 -13.84 9.12 5.11
C LEU A 154 -12.48 9.16 4.42
N SER A 155 -12.43 9.34 3.10
CA SER A 155 -11.15 9.39 2.37
C SER A 155 -10.27 10.55 2.85
N GLU A 156 -10.84 11.73 3.10
CA GLU A 156 -10.07 12.87 3.62
C GLU A 156 -9.62 12.66 5.09
N MET A 157 -10.50 12.13 5.93
CA MET A 157 -10.20 11.81 7.34
C MET A 157 -9.01 10.84 7.49
N TRP A 158 -8.86 9.92 6.54
CA TRP A 158 -7.83 8.87 6.55
C TRP A 158 -6.51 9.27 5.85
N MET A 159 -6.36 10.51 5.37
CA MET A 159 -5.16 10.96 4.63
C MET A 159 -3.84 10.82 5.40
N ASP A 160 -3.76 11.38 6.61
CA ASP A 160 -2.59 11.31 7.51
C ASP A 160 -2.84 10.28 8.64
N CYS A 161 -3.28 9.08 8.26
CA CYS A 161 -3.56 8.02 9.22
C CYS A 161 -2.28 7.39 9.80
N ARG A 162 -2.41 6.73 10.96
CA ARG A 162 -1.28 6.00 11.55
C ARG A 162 -1.00 4.74 10.72
N THR A 163 0.26 4.54 10.35
CA THR A 163 0.67 3.42 9.50
C THR A 163 1.90 2.68 10.01
N LEU A 164 2.01 1.40 9.66
CA LEU A 164 3.29 0.70 9.59
C LEU A 164 3.75 0.74 8.12
N PHE A 165 4.97 1.23 7.86
CA PHE A 165 5.47 1.47 6.50
C PHE A 165 6.71 0.60 6.20
N TYR A 166 6.70 -0.09 5.06
CA TYR A 166 7.73 -1.04 4.67
C TYR A 166 8.25 -0.74 3.26
N GLY A 167 9.55 -0.50 3.18
CA GLY A 167 10.25 -0.13 1.95
C GLY A 167 10.56 1.37 1.89
N LYS A 168 11.00 1.85 0.73
CA LYS A 168 11.38 3.25 0.51
C LYS A 168 11.03 3.69 -0.90
N ARG A 169 10.17 4.71 -1.04
CA ARG A 169 9.97 5.41 -2.33
C ARG A 169 11.32 5.89 -2.88
N LYS A 170 11.56 5.69 -4.18
CA LYS A 170 12.63 6.39 -4.90
C LYS A 170 12.08 7.11 -6.12
N ASP A 171 12.26 8.43 -6.19
CA ASP A 171 11.92 9.23 -7.39
C ASP A 171 12.96 9.06 -8.52
N THR A 172 13.66 7.91 -8.56
CA THR A 172 14.72 7.58 -9.52
C THR A 172 14.40 6.26 -10.21
N SER A 173 14.22 6.30 -11.54
CA SER A 173 13.94 5.14 -12.40
C SER A 173 15.18 4.25 -12.63
N THR A 174 15.90 3.93 -11.55
CA THR A 174 17.04 3.01 -11.52
C THR A 174 16.52 1.58 -11.41
N PRO A 175 16.82 0.67 -12.35
CA PRO A 175 16.55 -0.75 -12.14
C PRO A 175 17.37 -1.28 -10.96
N PHE A 176 16.94 -2.43 -10.41
CA PHE A 176 17.53 -3.05 -9.22
C PHE A 176 17.40 -2.21 -7.94
N SER A 177 16.48 -1.25 -7.89
CA SER A 177 16.17 -0.51 -6.68
C SER A 177 15.45 -1.45 -5.68
N LEU A 178 16.18 -1.85 -4.64
CA LEU A 178 15.65 -2.68 -3.55
C LEU A 178 14.79 -1.82 -2.61
N ASP A 179 13.68 -1.33 -3.15
CA ASP A 179 12.77 -0.38 -2.50
C ASP A 179 11.92 -1.08 -1.46
N ILE A 180 11.29 -2.20 -1.83
CA ILE A 180 10.92 -3.28 -0.90
C ILE A 180 11.57 -4.60 -1.34
N TYR A 181 12.10 -5.34 -0.37
CA TYR A 181 12.68 -6.67 -0.63
C TYR A 181 11.56 -7.71 -0.79
N PRO A 182 11.66 -8.66 -1.74
CA PRO A 182 10.57 -9.60 -2.04
C PRO A 182 10.28 -10.59 -0.91
N ASN A 183 11.25 -10.91 -0.05
CA ASN A 183 11.00 -11.71 1.16
C ASN A 183 10.21 -10.93 2.22
N VAL A 184 10.41 -9.60 2.32
CA VAL A 184 9.59 -8.74 3.19
C VAL A 184 8.18 -8.64 2.60
N PHE A 185 8.05 -8.38 1.30
CA PHE A 185 6.77 -8.36 0.60
C PHE A 185 5.98 -9.67 0.76
N HIS A 186 6.61 -10.81 0.51
CA HIS A 186 6.00 -12.13 0.67
C HIS A 186 5.56 -12.40 2.11
N ARG A 187 6.41 -12.05 3.11
CA ARG A 187 6.04 -12.18 4.53
C ARG A 187 4.82 -11.31 4.86
N LEU A 188 4.82 -10.05 4.45
CA LEU A 188 3.72 -9.11 4.74
C LEU A 188 2.37 -9.59 4.15
N LEU A 189 2.36 -10.18 2.95
CA LEU A 189 1.15 -10.78 2.36
C LEU A 189 0.61 -11.93 3.22
N VAL A 190 1.45 -12.89 3.60
CA VAL A 190 1.06 -14.05 4.42
C VAL A 190 0.63 -13.59 5.82
N GLU A 191 1.43 -12.73 6.45
CA GLU A 191 1.21 -12.25 7.81
C GLU A 191 -0.09 -11.44 7.93
N ASN A 192 -0.36 -10.50 7.02
CA ASN A 192 -1.52 -9.63 7.10
C ASN A 192 -2.78 -10.29 6.53
N ILE A 193 -2.75 -10.71 5.26
CA ILE A 193 -3.95 -11.24 4.58
C ILE A 193 -4.32 -12.63 5.10
N LYS A 194 -3.36 -13.54 5.30
CA LYS A 194 -3.64 -14.92 5.72
C LYS A 194 -3.76 -15.08 7.23
N GLN A 195 -2.81 -14.59 8.01
CA GLN A 195 -2.76 -14.82 9.46
C GLN A 195 -3.61 -13.79 10.23
N LYS A 196 -3.29 -12.50 10.14
CA LYS A 196 -3.95 -11.42 10.91
C LYS A 196 -5.32 -11.00 10.38
N LYS A 197 -5.70 -11.43 9.16
CA LYS A 197 -6.91 -10.97 8.42
C LYS A 197 -7.00 -9.45 8.28
N ARG A 198 -5.85 -8.79 8.24
CA ARG A 198 -5.66 -7.34 8.17
C ARG A 198 -5.37 -6.91 6.74
N GLY A 199 -6.06 -5.87 6.28
CA GLY A 199 -5.79 -5.27 4.98
C GLY A 199 -4.48 -4.47 4.98
N MET A 200 -3.97 -4.21 3.79
CA MET A 200 -2.70 -3.51 3.57
C MET A 200 -2.79 -2.78 2.23
N VAL A 201 -1.94 -1.78 2.04
CA VAL A 201 -1.91 -0.93 0.84
C VAL A 201 -0.51 -1.03 0.23
N ALA A 202 -0.42 -0.95 -1.10
CA ALA A 202 0.86 -0.83 -1.78
C ALA A 202 0.79 0.27 -2.84
N ASP A 203 1.91 0.94 -3.08
CA ASP A 203 2.09 1.64 -4.35
C ASP A 203 2.33 0.59 -5.44
N THR A 204 1.58 0.66 -6.52
CA THR A 204 1.72 -0.27 -7.65
C THR A 204 2.52 0.32 -8.82
N SER A 205 3.04 1.54 -8.67
CA SER A 205 3.85 2.24 -9.66
C SER A 205 5.34 2.22 -9.32
N PHE A 206 6.17 2.07 -10.36
CA PHE A 206 7.65 2.12 -10.30
C PHE A 206 8.20 3.50 -10.73
N ASN A 207 7.38 4.55 -10.67
CA ASN A 207 7.66 5.84 -11.30
C ASN A 207 7.13 7.01 -10.44
N ARG A 208 7.37 8.25 -10.89
CA ARG A 208 7.03 9.48 -10.15
C ARG A 208 5.55 9.62 -9.74
N GLN A 209 4.62 8.91 -10.38
CA GLN A 209 3.22 8.85 -9.96
C GLN A 209 3.06 7.82 -8.84
N VAL A 210 2.59 8.27 -7.67
CA VAL A 210 2.29 7.40 -6.53
C VAL A 210 0.83 6.94 -6.60
N TRP A 211 0.60 5.64 -6.74
CA TRP A 211 -0.74 5.05 -6.85
C TRP A 211 -0.94 3.94 -5.83
N ASN A 212 -1.41 4.36 -4.65
CA ASN A 212 -1.83 3.52 -3.54
C ASN A 212 -3.09 2.73 -3.90
N TYR A 213 -3.08 1.41 -3.70
CA TYR A 213 -4.27 0.56 -3.83
C TYR A 213 -4.39 -0.46 -2.68
N PRO A 214 -5.60 -0.70 -2.13
CA PRO A 214 -5.84 -1.74 -1.12
C PRO A 214 -5.62 -3.16 -1.65
N ILE A 215 -4.68 -3.89 -1.07
CA ILE A 215 -4.53 -5.34 -1.25
C ILE A 215 -5.54 -6.07 -0.36
N PHE A 216 -6.27 -7.01 -0.95
CA PHE A 216 -7.22 -7.87 -0.22
C PHE A 216 -7.02 -9.36 -0.43
N GLY A 217 -6.07 -9.77 -1.28
CA GLY A 217 -5.84 -11.17 -1.58
C GLY A 217 -4.51 -11.45 -2.26
N TYR A 218 -4.04 -12.68 -2.12
CA TYR A 218 -2.95 -13.23 -2.93
C TYR A 218 -3.22 -14.69 -3.28
N GLU A 219 -2.76 -15.10 -4.45
CA GLU A 219 -2.48 -16.50 -4.79
C GLU A 219 -0.99 -16.61 -5.14
N THR A 220 -0.26 -17.51 -4.47
CA THR A 220 1.18 -17.71 -4.66
C THR A 220 1.51 -19.16 -4.96
N GLN A 221 2.48 -19.38 -5.85
CA GLN A 221 3.02 -20.69 -6.17
C GLN A 221 4.55 -20.61 -6.20
N TRP A 222 5.21 -21.69 -5.77
CA TRP A 222 6.66 -21.73 -5.65
C TRP A 222 7.26 -23.06 -6.08
N LYS A 223 8.47 -22.99 -6.64
CA LYS A 223 9.25 -24.16 -7.07
C LYS A 223 10.71 -24.07 -6.63
N ARG A 224 11.22 -25.15 -6.06
CA ARG A 224 12.64 -25.32 -5.73
C ARG A 224 13.43 -25.69 -6.99
N ARG A 225 14.67 -25.19 -7.09
CA ARG A 225 15.63 -25.73 -8.08
C ARG A 225 16.46 -26.82 -7.43
N TRP A 226 16.43 -28.03 -7.99
CA TRP A 226 17.17 -29.18 -7.45
C TRP A 226 18.69 -28.94 -7.40
N TRP A 227 19.22 -28.08 -8.27
CA TRP A 227 20.63 -27.69 -8.31
C TRP A 227 20.98 -26.44 -7.49
N LEU A 228 19.98 -25.79 -6.86
CA LEU A 228 20.16 -24.66 -5.93
C LEU A 228 19.19 -24.82 -4.75
N PRO A 229 19.42 -25.76 -3.81
CA PRO A 229 18.46 -26.12 -2.77
C PRO A 229 18.15 -25.02 -1.74
N GLY A 230 18.93 -23.94 -1.71
CA GLY A 230 18.64 -22.71 -0.94
C GLY A 230 17.83 -21.65 -1.71
N MET A 231 17.41 -21.92 -2.95
CA MET A 231 16.72 -20.96 -3.83
C MET A 231 15.35 -21.49 -4.27
N VAL A 232 14.31 -20.68 -4.05
CA VAL A 232 12.93 -20.98 -4.40
C VAL A 232 12.40 -19.91 -5.34
N HIS A 233 12.03 -20.27 -6.57
CA HIS A 233 11.31 -19.34 -7.46
C HIS A 233 9.86 -19.24 -7.03
N VAL A 234 9.35 -18.02 -6.89
CA VAL A 234 7.98 -17.71 -6.50
C VAL A 234 7.30 -16.90 -7.60
N THR A 235 6.01 -17.15 -7.78
CA THR A 235 5.11 -16.34 -8.60
C THR A 235 3.86 -16.05 -7.79
N THR A 236 3.53 -14.77 -7.61
CA THR A 236 2.42 -14.34 -6.75
C THR A 236 1.52 -13.36 -7.47
N THR A 237 0.27 -13.74 -7.67
CA THR A 237 -0.80 -12.85 -8.13
C THR A 237 -1.41 -12.17 -6.91
N VAL A 238 -1.40 -10.84 -6.88
CA VAL A 238 -1.95 -10.01 -5.80
C VAL A 238 -3.20 -9.28 -6.29
N TYR A 239 -4.22 -9.21 -5.45
CA TYR A 239 -5.57 -8.74 -5.78
C TYR A 239 -5.85 -7.42 -5.07
N PHE A 240 -6.22 -6.41 -5.87
CA PHE A 240 -6.36 -5.02 -5.44
C PHE A 240 -7.77 -4.49 -5.67
N ALA A 241 -8.24 -3.61 -4.79
CA ALA A 241 -9.38 -2.75 -5.06
C ALA A 241 -8.96 -1.62 -6.02
N ASP A 242 -9.82 -1.31 -6.99
CA ASP A 242 -9.58 -0.37 -8.10
C ASP A 242 -10.22 1.00 -7.81
N ASP A 243 -9.54 2.11 -8.16
CA ASP A 243 -10.04 3.49 -8.00
C ASP A 243 -10.60 4.13 -9.30
N GLY A 244 -10.46 3.42 -10.43
CA GLY A 244 -11.04 3.73 -11.73
C GLY A 244 -12.53 3.48 -11.76
N VAL A 245 -13.24 4.09 -10.81
CA VAL A 245 -14.69 4.07 -10.61
C VAL A 245 -15.20 5.49 -10.37
N LYS A 246 -16.50 5.69 -10.61
CA LYS A 246 -17.20 6.94 -10.27
C LYS A 246 -17.53 6.98 -8.76
N PRO A 247 -17.65 8.18 -8.12
CA PRO A 247 -17.83 8.32 -6.67
C PRO A 247 -18.98 7.51 -6.06
N GLU A 248 -20.04 7.27 -6.83
CA GLU A 248 -21.26 6.56 -6.40
C GLU A 248 -21.17 5.04 -6.55
N PHE A 249 -20.04 4.50 -7.03
CA PHE A 249 -19.86 3.06 -7.20
C PHE A 249 -19.90 2.32 -5.84
N LEU A 250 -20.56 1.16 -5.81
CA LEU A 250 -20.67 0.30 -4.63
C LEU A 250 -20.05 -1.08 -4.90
N GLY A 251 -19.37 -1.64 -3.90
CA GLY A 251 -18.61 -2.88 -3.96
C GLY A 251 -17.14 -2.69 -4.34
N THR A 252 -16.50 -3.78 -4.78
CA THR A 252 -15.08 -3.81 -5.15
C THR A 252 -14.92 -4.16 -6.63
N LYS A 253 -14.52 -3.19 -7.45
CA LYS A 253 -13.91 -3.46 -8.75
C LYS A 253 -12.48 -3.95 -8.47
N THR A 254 -12.08 -5.04 -9.13
CA THR A 254 -10.83 -5.74 -8.82
C THR A 254 -9.88 -5.69 -10.01
N PHE A 255 -8.61 -5.38 -9.77
CA PHE A 255 -7.51 -5.70 -10.69
C PHE A 255 -6.47 -6.58 -9.99
N THR A 256 -5.52 -7.11 -10.75
CA THR A 256 -4.42 -7.95 -10.24
C THR A 256 -3.08 -7.55 -10.84
N LYS A 257 -2.01 -7.70 -10.06
CA LYS A 257 -0.63 -7.75 -10.58
C LYS A 257 0.03 -9.07 -10.23
N THR A 258 0.92 -9.55 -11.08
CA THR A 258 1.64 -10.83 -10.91
C THR A 258 3.13 -10.58 -10.78
N TYR A 259 3.67 -10.89 -9.61
CA TYR A 259 5.05 -10.62 -9.26
C TYR A 259 5.88 -11.92 -9.26
N HIS A 260 7.09 -11.83 -9.80
CA HIS A 260 8.05 -12.93 -9.85
C HIS A 260 9.31 -12.60 -9.05
N TYR A 261 9.78 -13.54 -8.24
CA TYR A 261 10.97 -13.35 -7.39
C TYR A 261 11.61 -14.69 -7.00
N VAL A 262 12.82 -14.63 -6.47
CA VAL A 262 13.52 -15.76 -5.86
C VAL A 262 13.65 -15.51 -4.36
N LEU A 263 13.14 -16.42 -3.54
CA LEU A 263 13.37 -16.43 -2.11
C LEU A 263 14.58 -17.31 -1.78
N GLN A 264 15.41 -16.81 -0.87
CA GLN A 264 16.49 -17.54 -0.24
C GLN A 264 15.94 -18.23 1.01
N VAL A 265 16.26 -19.51 1.19
CA VAL A 265 15.77 -20.32 2.32
C VAL A 265 16.89 -21.12 2.97
N ASN A 266 16.81 -21.27 4.30
CA ASN A 266 17.72 -22.13 5.05
C ASN A 266 17.34 -23.63 4.92
N GLY A 267 18.13 -24.51 5.56
CA GLY A 267 17.90 -25.96 5.55
C GLY A 267 16.58 -26.43 6.21
N ARG A 268 15.88 -25.55 6.94
CA ARG A 268 14.53 -25.80 7.50
C ARG A 268 13.40 -25.30 6.59
N GLY A 269 13.74 -24.67 5.47
CA GLY A 269 12.78 -24.01 4.57
C GLY A 269 12.33 -22.62 5.03
N GLU A 270 12.97 -22.04 6.04
CA GLU A 270 12.65 -20.71 6.57
C GLU A 270 13.27 -19.64 5.66
N ILE A 271 12.51 -18.60 5.33
CA ILE A 271 12.89 -17.55 4.37
C ILE A 271 13.91 -16.60 5.02
N THR A 272 15.12 -16.52 4.45
CA THR A 272 16.23 -15.70 4.98
C THR A 272 16.51 -14.44 4.15
N GLY A 273 16.01 -14.37 2.91
CA GLY A 273 16.27 -13.27 1.98
C GLY A 273 15.54 -13.46 0.65
N GLY A 274 15.78 -12.57 -0.31
CA GLY A 274 15.24 -12.73 -1.66
C GLY A 274 15.64 -11.62 -2.62
N VAL A 275 15.48 -11.89 -3.92
CA VAL A 275 15.76 -10.97 -5.03
C VAL A 275 14.63 -11.00 -6.06
N TRP A 276 14.30 -9.85 -6.65
CA TRP A 276 13.28 -9.76 -7.69
C TRP A 276 13.75 -10.48 -8.96
N ASP A 277 12.84 -11.17 -9.63
CA ASP A 277 13.10 -11.81 -10.93
C ASP A 277 13.11 -10.73 -12.02
N PRO A 278 13.89 -10.87 -13.12
CA PRO A 278 13.91 -9.89 -14.21
C PRO A 278 12.54 -9.48 -14.77
N ARG A 279 11.51 -10.34 -14.66
CA ARG A 279 10.13 -10.04 -15.06
C ARG A 279 9.41 -9.03 -14.15
N SER A 280 9.94 -8.73 -12.97
CA SER A 280 9.37 -7.79 -11.99
C SER A 280 10.37 -6.71 -11.52
N LEU A 281 11.60 -6.66 -12.05
CA LEU A 281 12.59 -5.60 -11.75
C LEU A 281 12.15 -4.17 -12.13
N TRP A 282 11.08 -4.05 -12.92
CA TRP A 282 10.46 -2.79 -13.33
C TRP A 282 8.94 -2.78 -13.05
N ASP A 283 8.43 -3.83 -12.40
CA ASP A 283 7.03 -3.93 -11.98
C ASP A 283 6.97 -4.79 -10.71
N HIS A 284 7.46 -4.18 -9.63
CA HIS A 284 7.22 -4.56 -8.24
C HIS A 284 6.69 -3.33 -7.49
N PRO A 285 6.06 -3.48 -6.31
CA PRO A 285 5.74 -2.33 -5.49
C PRO A 285 7.00 -1.55 -5.09
N ASP A 286 6.93 -0.22 -5.04
CA ASP A 286 7.96 0.62 -4.42
C ASP A 286 7.96 0.43 -2.89
N PHE A 287 6.76 0.41 -2.30
CA PHE A 287 6.55 0.27 -0.87
C PHE A 287 5.18 -0.34 -0.55
N VAL A 288 5.06 -0.84 0.68
CA VAL A 288 3.84 -1.39 1.29
C VAL A 288 3.60 -0.70 2.62
N TRP A 289 2.36 -0.37 2.93
CA TRP A 289 1.98 0.15 4.24
C TRP A 289 0.67 -0.45 4.76
N ILE A 290 0.47 -0.35 6.06
CA ILE A 290 -0.67 -0.93 6.77
C ILE A 290 -1.28 0.20 7.62
N PRO A 291 -2.52 0.64 7.38
CA PRO A 291 -3.21 1.52 8.31
C PRO A 291 -3.46 0.78 9.64
N THR A 292 -3.17 1.43 10.76
CA THR A 292 -3.32 0.86 12.11
C THR A 292 -4.31 1.61 12.99
N ALA A 293 -4.49 2.92 12.77
CA ALA A 293 -5.54 3.74 13.37
C ALA A 293 -5.79 4.98 12.51
N ASP A 294 -6.90 5.67 12.74
CA ASP A 294 -7.22 6.95 12.11
C ASP A 294 -6.23 8.06 12.51
N SER A 295 -6.31 9.20 11.80
CA SER A 295 -5.50 10.37 12.17
C SER A 295 -5.83 10.84 13.60
N PRO A 296 -4.86 11.38 14.37
CA PRO A 296 -5.14 11.97 15.68
C PRO A 296 -6.33 12.94 15.66
N ALA A 297 -6.95 13.16 16.84
CA ALA A 297 -8.24 13.84 17.00
C ALA A 297 -8.38 15.29 16.45
N GLN A 298 -7.32 15.85 15.85
CA GLN A 298 -7.30 17.15 15.18
C GLN A 298 -7.74 17.07 13.69
N GLY A 299 -7.77 15.88 13.08
CA GLY A 299 -8.19 15.66 11.69
C GLY A 299 -7.08 15.05 10.82
N GLY A 300 -7.39 14.77 9.54
CA GLY A 300 -6.41 14.32 8.54
C GLY A 300 -5.50 15.46 8.06
N GLU A 301 -5.06 15.42 6.80
CA GLU A 301 -4.31 16.54 6.20
C GLU A 301 -5.11 17.86 6.31
N ASN A 302 -6.44 17.83 6.16
CA ASN A 302 -7.35 18.92 6.47
C ASN A 302 -7.72 18.99 7.99
N PRO A 303 -7.17 19.94 8.79
CA PRO A 303 -7.32 20.00 10.24
C PRO A 303 -8.66 20.61 10.71
N LYS A 304 -9.64 20.69 9.81
CA LYS A 304 -11.03 21.10 10.12
C LYS A 304 -11.99 19.91 10.11
N LEU A 305 -11.53 18.76 9.62
CA LEU A 305 -12.30 17.55 9.44
C LEU A 305 -11.97 16.52 10.52
N THR A 306 -12.72 16.50 11.63
CA THR A 306 -12.37 15.65 12.79
C THR A 306 -13.06 14.28 12.72
N PRO A 307 -12.40 13.18 13.15
CA PRO A 307 -13.00 11.85 13.06
C PRO A 307 -14.35 11.70 13.77
N ALA A 308 -14.51 12.34 14.94
CA ALA A 308 -15.77 12.34 15.68
C ALA A 308 -16.95 12.96 14.89
N LEU A 309 -16.70 13.98 14.07
CA LEU A 309 -17.72 14.63 13.25
C LEU A 309 -17.99 13.85 11.96
N VAL A 310 -16.97 13.22 11.36
CA VAL A 310 -17.13 12.34 10.20
C VAL A 310 -17.91 11.07 10.59
N TYR A 311 -17.56 10.42 11.70
CA TYR A 311 -18.30 9.26 12.21
C TYR A 311 -19.72 9.60 12.65
N ALA A 312 -19.98 10.82 13.13
CA ALA A 312 -21.35 11.26 13.41
C ALA A 312 -22.22 11.29 12.13
N ILE A 313 -21.64 11.53 10.96
CA ILE A 313 -22.30 11.40 9.67
C ILE A 313 -22.39 9.91 9.29
N THR A 314 -21.25 9.22 9.13
CA THR A 314 -21.19 7.89 8.49
C THR A 314 -21.65 6.72 9.36
N ARG A 315 -21.72 6.90 10.69
CA ARG A 315 -22.13 5.88 11.66
C ARG A 315 -23.39 6.27 12.46
N GLY A 316 -24.13 7.29 12.00
CA GLY A 316 -25.48 7.60 12.51
C GLY A 316 -25.53 8.32 13.87
N GLY A 317 -24.61 9.25 14.13
CA GLY A 317 -24.67 10.17 15.27
C GLY A 317 -24.33 9.57 16.65
N ALA A 318 -24.14 8.26 16.77
CA ALA A 318 -23.79 7.63 18.04
C ALA A 318 -22.34 7.95 18.47
N ALA A 319 -22.16 8.39 19.71
CA ALA A 319 -20.86 8.48 20.37
C ALA A 319 -20.24 7.06 20.53
N PRO A 320 -18.91 6.92 20.71
CA PRO A 320 -18.20 5.69 20.36
C PRO A 320 -18.54 4.50 21.27
N GLY A 321 -19.43 3.63 20.80
CA GLY A 321 -19.74 2.32 21.37
C GLY A 321 -19.88 1.18 20.34
N VAL A 322 -19.78 1.48 19.04
CA VAL A 322 -19.80 0.45 17.99
C VAL A 322 -18.43 -0.21 17.91
N SER A 323 -18.36 -1.49 18.28
CA SER A 323 -17.16 -2.32 18.21
C SER A 323 -16.54 -2.32 16.81
N MET A 324 -15.21 -2.13 16.72
CA MET A 324 -14.44 -2.22 15.46
C MET A 324 -14.34 -3.67 14.97
N SER A 325 -15.46 -4.22 14.50
CA SER A 325 -15.61 -5.61 14.05
C SER A 325 -15.40 -5.77 12.53
N LEU A 326 -14.41 -5.09 11.96
CA LEU A 326 -14.02 -5.21 10.56
C LEU A 326 -12.49 -5.15 10.39
N ALA A 327 -11.93 -6.16 9.71
CA ALA A 327 -10.54 -6.25 9.21
C ALA A 327 -9.37 -5.96 10.19
N MET A 328 -9.63 -5.63 11.45
CA MET A 328 -8.58 -5.44 12.46
C MET A 328 -8.32 -6.75 13.21
N ALA A 329 -7.07 -7.22 13.15
CA ALA A 329 -6.49 -7.88 14.33
C ALA A 329 -6.54 -6.89 15.51
N PRO A 330 -6.70 -7.34 16.77
CA PRO A 330 -6.89 -6.44 17.91
C PRO A 330 -5.81 -5.35 17.94
N ALA A 331 -6.23 -4.11 18.14
CA ALA A 331 -5.32 -2.98 18.16
C ALA A 331 -4.22 -3.19 19.21
N PRO A 332 -2.94 -2.87 18.89
CA PRO A 332 -1.84 -2.97 19.85
C PRO A 332 -2.18 -2.18 21.11
N ALA A 333 -1.97 -2.79 22.29
CA ALA A 333 -2.54 -2.28 23.54
C ALA A 333 -1.86 -0.99 24.01
N SER A 334 -0.65 -0.70 23.51
CA SER A 334 0.08 0.54 23.77
C SER A 334 0.97 0.97 22.58
N PRO A 335 1.52 2.19 22.58
CA PRO A 335 2.50 2.63 21.57
C PRO A 335 3.76 1.74 21.54
N GLU A 336 4.16 1.18 22.67
CA GLU A 336 5.28 0.26 22.80
C GLU A 336 5.00 -1.06 22.06
N ASP A 337 3.75 -1.53 22.02
CA ASP A 337 3.36 -2.68 21.20
C ASP A 337 3.37 -2.38 19.70
N VAL A 338 3.06 -1.14 19.28
CA VAL A 338 3.23 -0.69 17.87
C VAL A 338 4.71 -0.75 17.48
N LEU A 339 5.60 -0.27 18.35
CA LEU A 339 7.05 -0.32 18.12
C LEU A 339 7.55 -1.76 18.06
N ARG A 340 7.11 -2.63 18.99
CA ARG A 340 7.46 -4.06 18.98
C ARG A 340 6.89 -4.80 17.76
N GLU A 341 5.70 -4.46 17.26
CA GLU A 341 5.18 -4.97 15.98
C GLU A 341 6.01 -4.48 14.78
N ALA A 342 6.53 -3.25 14.83
CA ALA A 342 7.47 -2.73 13.84
C ALA A 342 8.88 -3.35 13.93
N GLY A 343 9.16 -4.19 14.93
CA GLY A 343 10.49 -4.77 15.19
C GLY A 343 11.47 -3.81 15.87
N ILE A 344 10.96 -2.75 16.51
CA ILE A 344 11.71 -1.76 17.28
C ILE A 344 11.55 -2.09 18.76
N ASP A 345 12.65 -2.25 19.49
CA ASP A 345 12.60 -2.42 20.95
C ASP A 345 12.51 -1.04 21.64
N PRO A 346 11.36 -0.67 22.25
CA PRO A 346 11.23 0.62 22.95
C PRO A 346 12.14 0.72 24.18
N ASP A 347 12.49 -0.41 24.80
CA ASP A 347 13.31 -0.48 26.01
C ASP A 347 14.81 -0.20 25.74
N VAL A 348 15.16 0.05 24.47
CA VAL A 348 16.45 0.56 23.98
C VAL A 348 16.44 2.09 23.77
N TYR A 349 15.28 2.70 23.52
CA TYR A 349 15.15 4.12 23.12
C TYR A 349 14.56 5.05 24.18
N PHE A 350 13.77 4.53 25.13
CA PHE A 350 13.04 5.32 26.13
C PHE A 350 13.50 5.04 27.57
N ARG A 351 14.82 5.13 27.82
CA ARG A 351 15.45 5.04 29.15
C ARG A 351 15.80 6.41 29.71
#